data_AF-A0AA41Q714-F1
#
_entry.id   AF-A0AA41Q714-F1
#
_cell.length_a   1.000
_cell.length_b   1.000
_cell.length_c   1.000
_cell.angle_alpha   90.00
_cell.angle_beta   90.00
_cell.angle_gamma   90.00
#
_symmetry.space_group_name_H-M   'P 1'
#
loop_
_entity.id
_entity.type
_entity.pdbx_description
1 polymer ?
#
loop_
_entity_poly.entity_id
_entity_poly.type
_entity_poly.pdbx_seq_one_letter_code
_entity_poly.pdbx_strand_id
1 'polypeptide(L)'
;MLSFRLGTDADLATVTAIETAPETARWLCETGRNWHVLAFVDPAQEHVLAVDPDGTVVGFGVLAGLHRDDKALEVRRIAIAEEHTGRGHGRALLRELVARAYTVHRARRVWLDVKPGNDRAHGLYISEGFADEHTETAPFTEADGTPTELVVMGHRPGLDRFAAALDEIVVNCAEPYPLAVFWSRVLGGEPVDRDPAWAYVDAPNRPRLAFQRVPEPKQPGRNRLHLDVLVTDIPAATEALELIGAAREGKIVRDALGAFQILLDPEGNEFCLVTG
;
A
#
# COMPACT_ATOMS: atom_id res chain seq x y z
N MET A 1 9.36 19.32 -12.28
CA MET A 1 8.80 17.98 -11.99
C MET A 1 8.00 17.56 -13.22
N LEU A 2 8.04 16.28 -13.62
CA LEU A 2 7.18 15.81 -14.71
C LEU A 2 5.71 15.92 -14.31
N SER A 3 4.87 16.20 -15.30
CA SER A 3 3.42 16.03 -15.23
C SER A 3 3.00 14.90 -16.16
N PHE A 4 1.82 14.33 -15.92
CA PHE A 4 1.29 13.22 -16.71
C PHE A 4 -0.12 13.54 -17.20
N ARG A 5 -0.40 13.23 -18.46
CA ARG A 5 -1.72 13.41 -19.06
C ARG A 5 -2.02 12.33 -20.07
N LEU A 6 -3.31 12.19 -20.40
CA LEU A 6 -3.71 11.37 -21.54
C LEU A 6 -3.25 12.02 -22.85
N GLY A 7 -2.80 11.17 -23.77
CA GLY A 7 -2.51 11.55 -25.14
C GLY A 7 -3.78 11.83 -25.93
N THR A 8 -3.64 12.67 -26.95
CA THR A 8 -4.68 13.01 -27.92
C THR A 8 -4.15 12.83 -29.32
N ASP A 9 -5.01 12.91 -30.34
CA ASP A 9 -4.59 12.82 -31.74
C ASP A 9 -3.50 13.85 -32.13
N ALA A 10 -3.45 14.99 -31.43
CA ALA A 10 -2.41 16.00 -31.62
C ALA A 10 -1.01 15.52 -31.22
N ASP A 11 -0.91 14.52 -30.35
CA ASP A 11 0.35 13.97 -29.84
C ASP A 11 0.90 12.83 -30.71
N LEU A 12 0.11 12.33 -31.66
CA LEU A 12 0.44 11.16 -32.48
C LEU A 12 1.78 11.29 -33.20
N ALA A 13 2.07 12.47 -33.75
CA ALA A 13 3.32 12.74 -34.45
C ALA A 13 4.54 12.63 -33.51
N THR A 14 4.42 13.18 -32.30
CA THR A 14 5.48 13.17 -31.29
C THR A 14 5.71 11.75 -30.74
N VAL A 15 4.64 11.03 -30.43
CA VAL A 15 4.71 9.64 -29.94
C VAL A 15 5.34 8.73 -30.99
N THR A 16 4.93 8.88 -32.26
CA THR A 16 5.54 8.13 -33.38
C THR A 16 7.02 8.45 -33.52
N ALA A 17 7.44 9.72 -33.36
CA ALA A 17 8.84 10.10 -33.45
C ALA A 17 9.69 9.46 -32.33
N ILE A 18 9.19 9.46 -31.09
CA ILE A 18 9.87 8.82 -29.94
C ILE A 18 9.98 7.31 -30.15
N GLU A 19 8.92 6.67 -30.65
CA GLU A 19 8.89 5.22 -30.91
C GLU A 19 9.87 4.80 -32.00
N THR A 20 9.91 5.54 -33.11
CA THR A 20 10.70 5.18 -34.30
C THR A 20 12.18 5.55 -34.18
N ALA A 21 12.59 6.19 -33.08
CA ALA A 21 13.99 6.47 -32.79
C ALA A 21 14.80 5.15 -32.67
N PRO A 22 16.02 5.04 -33.26
CA PRO A 22 16.78 3.79 -33.32
C PRO A 22 17.03 3.12 -31.96
N GLU A 23 17.27 3.93 -30.92
CA GLU A 23 17.52 3.48 -29.55
C GLU A 23 16.30 2.78 -28.92
N THR A 24 15.09 3.17 -29.33
CA THR A 24 13.79 2.67 -28.86
C THR A 24 13.28 1.55 -29.76
N ALA A 25 13.33 1.75 -31.07
CA ALA A 25 12.75 0.85 -32.07
C ALA A 25 13.33 -0.57 -32.00
N ARG A 26 14.62 -0.73 -31.63
CA ARG A 26 15.25 -2.06 -31.43
C ARG A 26 14.58 -2.91 -30.34
N TRP A 27 13.85 -2.27 -29.41
CA TRP A 27 13.20 -2.94 -28.28
C TRP A 27 11.69 -3.10 -28.45
N LEU A 28 11.08 -2.48 -29.46
CA LEU A 28 9.64 -2.53 -29.72
C LEU A 28 9.33 -3.40 -30.94
N CYS A 29 8.18 -4.07 -30.92
CA CYS A 29 7.78 -5.03 -31.94
C CYS A 29 6.63 -4.50 -32.80
N GLU A 30 6.73 -4.78 -34.10
CA GLU A 30 5.98 -4.21 -35.24
C GLU A 30 5.99 -2.68 -35.32
N THR A 31 6.73 -2.19 -36.33
CA THR A 31 6.88 -0.79 -36.71
C THR A 31 5.87 -0.44 -37.80
N GLY A 32 4.86 0.36 -37.44
CA GLY A 32 3.97 0.95 -38.45
C GLY A 32 3.18 2.12 -37.90
N ARG A 33 3.26 3.28 -38.57
CA ARG A 33 2.40 4.46 -38.34
C ARG A 33 0.91 4.13 -38.24
N ASN A 34 0.47 3.02 -38.85
CA ASN A 34 -0.93 2.58 -38.84
C ASN A 34 -1.38 1.98 -37.50
N TRP A 35 -0.47 1.46 -36.67
CA TRP A 35 -0.84 0.89 -35.36
C TRP A 35 -1.22 1.97 -34.36
N HIS A 36 -0.44 3.07 -34.27
CA HIS A 36 -0.75 4.17 -33.35
C HIS A 36 -2.05 4.89 -33.66
N VAL A 37 -2.39 5.08 -34.94
CA VAL A 37 -3.67 5.68 -35.32
C VAL A 37 -4.85 4.84 -34.82
N LEU A 38 -4.73 3.51 -34.89
CA LEU A 38 -5.77 2.60 -34.39
C LEU A 38 -5.74 2.45 -32.87
N ALA A 39 -4.55 2.49 -32.25
CA ALA A 39 -4.38 2.35 -30.81
C ALA A 39 -4.76 3.62 -30.03
N PHE A 40 -4.60 4.81 -30.60
CA PHE A 40 -5.00 6.07 -29.96
C PHE A 40 -6.52 6.22 -29.84
N VAL A 41 -7.26 5.61 -30.77
CA VAL A 41 -8.73 5.63 -30.79
C VAL A 41 -9.34 4.36 -30.19
N ASP A 42 -8.53 3.39 -29.78
CA ASP A 42 -9.01 2.15 -29.17
C ASP A 42 -9.47 2.42 -27.73
N PRO A 43 -10.78 2.33 -27.43
CA PRO A 43 -11.29 2.58 -26.08
C PRO A 43 -10.75 1.57 -25.05
N ALA A 44 -10.20 0.42 -25.49
CA ALA A 44 -9.61 -0.58 -24.62
C ALA A 44 -8.18 -0.22 -24.16
N GLN A 45 -7.64 0.94 -24.57
CA GLN A 45 -6.29 1.38 -24.25
C GLN A 45 -6.22 2.88 -23.90
N GLU A 46 -5.21 3.26 -23.13
CA GLU A 46 -4.90 4.65 -22.77
C GLU A 46 -3.42 4.94 -23.01
N HIS A 47 -3.14 6.01 -23.74
CA HIS A 47 -1.80 6.56 -23.90
C HIS A 47 -1.53 7.57 -22.80
N VAL A 48 -0.55 7.32 -21.94
CA VAL A 48 -0.12 8.23 -20.88
C VAL A 48 1.19 8.89 -21.31
N LEU A 49 1.18 10.22 -21.38
CA LEU A 49 2.33 11.02 -21.77
C LEU A 49 3.00 11.63 -20.55
N ALA A 50 4.32 11.54 -20.49
CA ALA A 50 5.15 12.29 -19.57
C ALA A 50 5.51 13.65 -20.20
N VAL A 51 5.19 14.73 -19.51
CA VAL A 51 5.39 16.10 -19.98
C VAL A 51 6.29 16.85 -19.02
N ASP A 52 7.33 17.49 -19.53
CA ASP A 52 8.24 18.30 -18.72
C ASP A 52 7.61 19.67 -18.35
N PRO A 53 8.25 20.45 -17.45
CA PRO A 53 7.74 21.76 -17.05
C PRO A 53 7.57 22.76 -18.20
N ASP A 54 8.28 22.57 -19.32
CA ASP A 54 8.24 23.44 -20.48
C ASP A 54 7.10 23.04 -21.45
N GLY A 55 6.36 21.97 -21.13
CA GLY A 55 5.24 21.46 -21.93
C GLY A 55 5.65 20.44 -22.99
N THR A 56 6.92 20.04 -23.03
CA THR A 56 7.44 19.07 -24.00
C THR A 56 7.09 17.65 -23.58
N VAL A 57 6.56 16.86 -24.50
CA VAL A 57 6.36 15.41 -24.28
C VAL A 57 7.72 14.73 -24.33
N VAL A 58 8.16 14.21 -23.18
CA VAL A 58 9.48 13.56 -23.03
C VAL A 58 9.41 12.04 -23.08
N GLY A 59 8.21 11.47 -23.09
CA GLY A 59 8.00 10.03 -23.15
C GLY A 59 6.54 9.65 -23.08
N PHE A 60 6.27 8.37 -23.34
CA PHE A 60 4.93 7.82 -23.31
C PHE A 60 4.94 6.35 -22.89
N GLY A 61 3.80 5.87 -22.40
CA GLY A 61 3.52 4.45 -22.23
C GLY A 61 2.04 4.18 -22.43
N VAL A 62 1.69 2.92 -22.66
CA VAL A 62 0.32 2.51 -22.98
C VAL A 62 -0.18 1.56 -21.91
N LEU A 63 -1.35 1.85 -21.35
CA LEU A 63 -2.14 0.90 -20.58
C LEU A 63 -3.17 0.26 -21.50
N ALA A 64 -3.21 -1.07 -21.54
CA ALA A 64 -4.13 -1.82 -22.37
C ALA A 64 -4.91 -2.86 -21.57
N GLY A 65 -6.02 -3.34 -22.16
CA GLY A 65 -6.91 -4.30 -21.53
C GLY A 65 -7.89 -3.68 -20.54
N LEU A 66 -8.24 -2.39 -20.71
CA LEU A 66 -9.11 -1.63 -19.80
C LEU A 66 -10.51 -2.26 -19.60
N HIS A 67 -10.96 -3.06 -20.57
CA HIS A 67 -12.27 -3.71 -20.57
C HIS A 67 -12.22 -5.22 -20.29
N ARG A 68 -11.10 -5.77 -19.83
CA ARG A 68 -11.01 -7.19 -19.49
C ARG A 68 -11.74 -7.51 -18.18
N ASP A 69 -12.41 -8.66 -18.15
CA ASP A 69 -13.15 -9.15 -16.98
C ASP A 69 -12.23 -9.53 -15.81
N ASP A 70 -11.04 -10.05 -16.11
CA ASP A 70 -10.05 -10.45 -15.11
C ASP A 70 -9.38 -9.26 -14.40
N LYS A 71 -9.59 -8.03 -14.90
CA LYS A 71 -8.94 -6.80 -14.44
C LYS A 71 -7.42 -6.90 -14.45
N ALA A 72 -6.85 -7.68 -15.38
CA ALA A 72 -5.43 -7.73 -15.64
C ALA A 72 -5.09 -6.72 -16.75
N LEU A 73 -4.48 -5.60 -16.38
CA LEU A 73 -4.07 -4.57 -17.33
C LEU A 73 -2.62 -4.78 -17.74
N GLU A 74 -2.34 -4.52 -19.01
CA GLU A 74 -1.02 -4.62 -19.61
C GLU A 74 -0.41 -3.22 -19.69
N VAL A 75 0.85 -3.06 -19.29
CA VAL A 75 1.67 -1.91 -19.63
C VAL A 75 2.53 -2.31 -20.82
N ARG A 76 2.37 -1.60 -21.93
CA ARG A 76 3.17 -1.82 -23.14
C ARG A 76 3.76 -0.52 -23.67
N ARG A 77 4.77 -0.64 -24.52
CA ARG A 77 5.39 0.47 -25.27
C ARG A 77 5.82 1.64 -24.39
N ILE A 78 6.59 1.38 -23.34
CA ILE A 78 7.19 2.44 -22.53
C ILE A 78 8.42 2.99 -23.26
N ALA A 79 8.39 4.27 -23.62
CA ALA A 79 9.50 4.93 -24.29
C ALA A 79 9.75 6.35 -23.74
N ILE A 80 11.01 6.73 -23.65
CA ILE A 80 11.47 8.07 -23.27
C ILE A 80 12.30 8.60 -24.44
N ALA A 81 12.07 9.85 -24.85
CA ALA A 81 12.88 10.52 -25.86
C ALA A 81 14.37 10.50 -25.46
N GLU A 82 15.26 10.23 -26.41
CA GLU A 82 16.67 9.93 -26.17
C GLU A 82 17.37 11.02 -25.34
N GLU A 83 17.14 12.28 -25.72
CA GLU A 83 17.65 13.49 -25.09
C GLU A 83 17.21 13.66 -23.61
N HIS A 84 16.18 12.91 -23.21
CA HIS A 84 15.57 12.92 -21.87
C HIS A 84 15.80 11.62 -21.09
N THR A 85 16.60 10.68 -21.61
CA THR A 85 16.93 9.43 -20.91
C THR A 85 17.89 9.66 -19.73
N GLY A 86 17.93 8.71 -18.78
CA GLY A 86 18.87 8.74 -17.64
C GLY A 86 18.49 9.67 -16.48
N ARG A 87 17.37 10.40 -16.60
CA ARG A 87 16.90 11.38 -15.59
C ARG A 87 15.82 10.83 -14.64
N GLY A 88 15.60 9.51 -14.63
CA GLY A 88 14.53 8.87 -13.86
C GLY A 88 13.13 8.98 -14.49
N HIS A 89 12.98 9.54 -15.69
CA HIS A 89 11.69 9.71 -16.36
C HIS A 89 10.97 8.38 -16.62
N GLY A 90 11.70 7.32 -17.02
CA GLY A 90 11.11 6.00 -17.23
C GLY A 90 10.50 5.40 -15.95
N ARG A 91 11.18 5.57 -14.82
CA ARG A 91 10.64 5.19 -13.49
C ARG A 91 9.39 5.99 -13.14
N ALA A 92 9.44 7.30 -13.34
CA ALA A 92 8.30 8.16 -13.02
C ALA A 92 7.07 7.80 -13.87
N LEU A 93 7.27 7.56 -15.17
CA LEU A 93 6.22 7.12 -16.09
C LEU A 93 5.66 5.74 -15.73
N LEU A 94 6.51 4.77 -15.41
CA LEU A 94 6.07 3.44 -14.97
C LEU A 94 5.23 3.52 -13.70
N ARG A 95 5.65 4.30 -12.71
CA ARG A 95 4.89 4.53 -11.47
C ARG A 95 3.52 5.12 -11.74
N GLU A 96 3.43 6.09 -12.64
CA GLU A 96 2.14 6.68 -13.04
C GLU A 96 1.24 5.64 -13.71
N LEU A 97 1.75 4.88 -14.68
CA LEU A 97 0.99 3.81 -15.36
C LEU A 97 0.45 2.79 -14.36
N VAL A 98 1.29 2.31 -13.44
CA VAL A 98 0.89 1.36 -12.39
C VAL A 98 -0.13 2.01 -11.44
N ALA A 99 0.11 3.25 -11.00
CA ALA A 99 -0.82 3.97 -10.13
C ALA A 99 -2.19 4.13 -10.78
N ARG A 100 -2.23 4.55 -12.05
CA ARG A 100 -3.45 4.74 -12.84
C ARG A 100 -4.21 3.43 -13.04
N ALA A 101 -3.52 2.35 -13.38
CA ALA A 101 -4.12 1.02 -13.51
C ALA A 101 -4.89 0.61 -12.24
N TYR A 102 -4.32 0.84 -11.05
CA TYR A 102 -4.98 0.48 -9.79
C TYR A 102 -6.03 1.49 -9.30
N THR A 103 -5.78 2.79 -9.47
CA THR A 103 -6.62 3.85 -8.89
C THR A 103 -7.80 4.20 -9.77
N VAL A 104 -7.57 4.37 -11.08
CA VAL A 104 -8.58 4.74 -12.06
C VAL A 104 -9.31 3.49 -12.56
N HIS A 105 -8.56 2.48 -12.99
CA HIS A 105 -9.11 1.30 -13.67
C HIS A 105 -9.40 0.11 -12.76
N ARG A 106 -9.05 0.22 -11.47
CA ARG A 106 -9.28 -0.83 -10.46
C ARG A 106 -8.73 -2.19 -10.90
N ALA A 107 -7.57 -2.19 -11.55
CA ALA A 107 -6.87 -3.41 -11.93
C ALA A 107 -6.62 -4.29 -10.71
N ARG A 108 -6.68 -5.61 -10.89
CA ARG A 108 -6.24 -6.59 -9.88
C ARG A 108 -4.77 -6.96 -10.04
N ARG A 109 -4.28 -6.86 -11.27
CA ARG A 109 -2.91 -7.16 -11.66
C ARG A 109 -2.50 -6.22 -12.78
N VAL A 110 -1.25 -5.79 -12.76
CA VAL A 110 -0.59 -5.12 -13.87
C VAL A 110 0.49 -6.04 -14.38
N TRP A 111 0.68 -6.14 -15.69
CA TRP A 111 1.74 -6.94 -16.27
C TRP A 111 2.37 -6.26 -17.47
N LEU A 112 3.55 -6.71 -17.82
CA LEU A 112 4.30 -6.26 -18.98
C LEU A 112 5.19 -7.39 -19.45
N ASP A 113 5.72 -7.27 -20.66
CA ASP A 113 6.76 -8.12 -21.18
C ASP A 113 8.03 -7.33 -21.47
N VAL A 114 9.16 -8.03 -21.46
CA VAL A 114 10.47 -7.46 -21.79
C VAL A 114 11.32 -8.45 -22.58
N LYS A 115 11.97 -7.97 -23.64
CA LYS A 115 12.93 -8.78 -24.43
C LYS A 115 14.14 -9.17 -23.55
N PRO A 116 14.61 -10.43 -23.61
CA PRO A 116 15.87 -10.82 -23.03
C PRO A 116 17.02 -9.91 -23.50
N GLY A 117 17.93 -9.56 -22.58
CA GLY A 117 19.04 -8.65 -22.84
C GLY A 117 18.71 -7.16 -22.69
N ASN A 118 17.44 -6.78 -22.46
CA ASN A 118 17.10 -5.43 -22.05
C ASN A 118 17.25 -5.26 -20.52
N ASP A 119 18.48 -5.46 -20.03
CA ASP A 119 18.80 -5.48 -18.58
C ASP A 119 18.39 -4.18 -17.87
N ARG A 120 18.45 -3.07 -18.60
CA ARG A 120 18.03 -1.75 -18.08
C ARG A 120 16.54 -1.71 -17.79
N ALA A 121 15.69 -2.17 -18.71
CA ALA A 121 14.24 -2.18 -18.52
C ALA A 121 13.85 -3.24 -17.48
N HIS A 122 14.40 -4.44 -17.59
CA HIS A 122 14.18 -5.52 -16.63
C HIS A 122 14.53 -5.11 -15.19
N GLY A 123 15.73 -4.54 -14.99
CA GLY A 123 16.15 -4.03 -13.68
C GLY A 123 15.28 -2.88 -13.16
N LEU A 124 14.77 -2.01 -14.04
CA LEU A 124 13.79 -0.99 -13.66
C LEU A 124 12.50 -1.64 -13.14
N TYR A 125 11.95 -2.62 -13.86
CA TYR A 125 10.70 -3.29 -13.52
C TYR A 125 10.81 -4.02 -12.17
N ILE A 126 11.89 -4.78 -11.95
CA ILE A 126 12.18 -5.43 -10.66
C ILE A 126 12.24 -4.38 -9.54
N SER A 127 12.94 -3.26 -9.75
CA SER A 127 13.06 -2.20 -8.73
C SER A 127 11.73 -1.51 -8.37
N GLU A 128 10.73 -1.63 -9.24
CA GLU A 128 9.38 -1.08 -9.06
C GLU A 128 8.36 -2.15 -8.65
N GLY A 129 8.83 -3.33 -8.22
CA GLY A 129 7.98 -4.36 -7.60
C GLY A 129 7.34 -5.34 -8.58
N PHE A 130 7.73 -5.33 -9.87
CA PHE A 130 7.39 -6.41 -10.78
C PHE A 130 8.24 -7.65 -10.47
N ALA A 131 7.69 -8.84 -10.71
CA ALA A 131 8.40 -10.11 -10.62
C ALA A 131 8.25 -10.90 -11.91
N ASP A 132 9.30 -11.63 -12.30
CA ASP A 132 9.26 -12.57 -13.43
C ASP A 132 8.23 -13.67 -13.15
N GLU A 133 7.32 -13.92 -14.09
CA GLU A 133 6.32 -14.97 -13.97
C GLU A 133 6.61 -16.16 -14.88
N HIS A 134 6.85 -15.90 -16.18
CA HIS A 134 7.20 -16.91 -17.17
C HIS A 134 7.83 -16.27 -18.42
N THR A 135 8.40 -17.10 -19.29
CA THR A 135 8.89 -16.68 -20.61
C THR A 135 7.95 -17.20 -21.69
N GLU A 136 7.47 -16.31 -22.55
CA GLU A 136 6.76 -16.67 -23.78
C GLU A 136 7.77 -16.84 -24.92
N THR A 137 7.72 -18.01 -25.58
CA THR A 137 8.58 -18.34 -26.72
C THR A 137 7.83 -18.10 -28.03
N ALA A 138 8.46 -17.35 -28.93
CA ALA A 138 7.94 -17.01 -30.25
C ALA A 138 6.54 -16.34 -30.28
N PRO A 139 6.27 -15.29 -29.47
CA PRO A 139 5.01 -14.56 -29.54
C PRO A 139 4.85 -13.79 -30.86
N PHE A 140 5.96 -13.49 -31.55
CA PHE A 140 6.02 -12.97 -32.92
C PHE A 140 7.43 -13.23 -33.52
N THR A 141 7.63 -12.85 -34.77
CA THR A 141 8.88 -13.00 -35.51
C THR A 141 9.46 -11.61 -35.84
N GLU A 142 10.75 -11.41 -35.59
CA GLU A 142 11.47 -10.20 -36.01
C GLU A 142 11.48 -10.07 -37.55
N ALA A 143 11.85 -8.89 -38.06
CA ALA A 143 11.94 -8.65 -39.50
C ALA A 143 12.92 -9.59 -40.25
N ASP A 144 13.88 -10.19 -39.53
CA ASP A 144 14.87 -11.13 -40.06
C ASP A 144 14.45 -12.61 -39.96
N GLY A 145 13.25 -12.91 -39.45
CA GLY A 145 12.76 -14.28 -39.29
C GLY A 145 13.09 -14.92 -37.94
N THR A 146 13.79 -14.21 -37.04
CA THR A 146 14.12 -14.71 -35.70
C THR A 146 12.88 -14.75 -34.80
N PRO A 147 12.56 -15.89 -34.16
CA PRO A 147 11.54 -15.92 -33.12
C PRO A 147 12.02 -15.15 -31.89
N THR A 148 11.20 -14.23 -31.40
CA THR A 148 11.54 -13.46 -30.20
C THR A 148 11.12 -14.23 -28.95
N GLU A 149 11.86 -14.09 -27.85
CA GLU A 149 11.42 -14.51 -26.53
C GLU A 149 11.02 -13.27 -25.73
N LEU A 150 10.03 -13.40 -24.86
CA LEU A 150 9.57 -12.33 -23.99
C LEU A 150 9.45 -12.83 -22.55
N VAL A 151 10.08 -12.12 -21.61
CA VAL A 151 9.91 -12.37 -20.18
C VAL A 151 8.66 -11.61 -19.71
N VAL A 152 7.62 -12.33 -19.33
CA VAL A 152 6.39 -11.77 -18.78
C VAL A 152 6.58 -11.51 -17.29
N MET A 153 6.35 -10.27 -16.89
CA MET A 153 6.49 -9.80 -15.51
C MET A 153 5.16 -9.32 -14.96
N GLY A 154 4.88 -9.65 -13.71
CA GLY A 154 3.66 -9.29 -13.00
C GLY A 154 3.89 -8.36 -11.82
N HIS A 155 2.99 -7.42 -11.64
CA HIS A 155 2.88 -6.56 -10.47
C HIS A 155 1.47 -6.72 -9.87
N ARG A 156 1.42 -6.84 -8.54
CA ARG A 156 0.17 -6.84 -7.76
C ARG A 156 0.20 -5.64 -6.82
N PRO A 157 -0.95 -5.03 -6.50
CA PRO A 157 -0.97 -3.96 -5.53
C PRO A 157 -0.42 -4.52 -4.21
N GLY A 158 0.58 -3.86 -3.62
CA GLY A 158 1.02 -4.22 -2.29
C GLY A 158 -0.10 -3.98 -1.27
N LEU A 159 0.02 -4.58 -0.08
CA LEU A 159 -0.87 -4.29 1.05
C LEU A 159 -0.79 -2.82 1.49
N ASP A 160 0.23 -2.08 1.04
CA ASP A 160 0.46 -0.65 1.23
C ASP A 160 -0.61 0.26 0.61
N ARG A 161 -1.43 -0.24 -0.33
CA ARG A 161 -2.54 0.52 -0.93
C ARG A 161 -3.85 0.44 -0.13
N PHE A 162 -3.93 -0.46 0.84
CA PHE A 162 -4.95 -0.40 1.87
C PHE A 162 -4.34 0.37 3.04
N ALA A 163 -4.61 1.66 3.13
CA ALA A 163 -4.34 2.41 4.35
C ALA A 163 -5.21 1.81 5.45
N ALA A 164 -4.66 0.83 6.17
CA ALA A 164 -5.29 0.19 7.31
C ALA A 164 -4.57 0.68 8.57
N ALA A 165 -5.33 1.24 9.50
CA ALA A 165 -4.89 1.56 10.83
C ALA A 165 -5.67 0.70 11.83
N LEU A 166 -5.06 0.39 12.97
CA LEU A 166 -5.79 -0.19 14.09
C LEU A 166 -6.81 0.85 14.58
N ASP A 167 -8.10 0.56 14.41
CA ASP A 167 -9.18 1.47 14.83
C ASP A 167 -9.48 1.32 16.33
N GLU A 168 -9.69 0.08 16.79
CA GLU A 168 -10.01 -0.19 18.19
C GLU A 168 -9.56 -1.58 18.67
N ILE A 169 -9.34 -1.68 19.98
CA ILE A 169 -9.20 -2.93 20.72
C ILE A 169 -10.45 -3.08 21.59
N VAL A 170 -11.15 -4.20 21.48
CA VAL A 170 -12.40 -4.46 22.21
C VAL A 170 -12.15 -5.48 23.32
N VAL A 171 -12.53 -5.12 24.54
CA VAL A 171 -12.46 -5.96 25.74
C VAL A 171 -13.87 -6.38 26.13
N ASN A 172 -14.08 -7.68 26.29
CA ASN A 172 -15.33 -8.22 26.81
C ASN A 172 -15.42 -7.97 28.31
N CYS A 173 -16.59 -7.53 28.78
CA CYS A 173 -16.81 -7.11 30.17
C CYS A 173 -18.28 -7.30 30.60
N ALA A 174 -18.54 -7.15 31.89
CA ALA A 174 -19.89 -7.10 32.45
C ALA A 174 -20.48 -5.67 32.39
N GLU A 175 -19.66 -4.65 32.70
CA GLU A 175 -20.07 -3.26 32.85
C GLU A 175 -19.22 -2.31 31.98
N PRO A 176 -19.64 -2.05 30.73
CA PRO A 176 -18.84 -1.29 29.76
C PRO A 176 -18.47 0.12 30.21
N TYR A 177 -19.46 0.92 30.63
CA TYR A 177 -19.22 2.34 30.90
C TYR A 177 -18.34 2.58 32.14
N PRO A 178 -18.50 1.85 33.27
CA PRO A 178 -17.55 1.92 34.37
C PRO A 178 -16.09 1.62 33.96
N LEU A 179 -15.86 0.63 33.09
CA LEU A 179 -14.52 0.36 32.57
C LEU A 179 -14.01 1.49 31.67
N ALA A 180 -14.85 2.05 30.79
CA ALA A 180 -14.46 3.20 29.98
C ALA A 180 -14.05 4.40 30.85
N VAL A 181 -14.74 4.67 31.96
CA VAL A 181 -14.39 5.73 32.93
C VAL A 181 -13.07 5.44 33.65
N PHE A 182 -12.81 4.20 34.03
CA PHE A 182 -11.52 3.82 34.62
C PHE A 182 -10.38 4.03 33.59
N TRP A 183 -10.54 3.48 32.39
CA TRP A 183 -9.52 3.51 31.36
C TRP A 183 -9.28 4.91 30.76
N SER A 184 -10.27 5.79 30.77
CA SER A 184 -10.08 7.19 30.35
C SER A 184 -9.12 7.94 31.28
N ARG A 185 -9.12 7.61 32.58
CA ARG A 185 -8.16 8.15 33.56
C ARG A 185 -6.76 7.56 33.39
N VAL A 186 -6.66 6.30 32.95
CA VAL A 186 -5.38 5.63 32.68
C VAL A 186 -4.70 6.19 31.42
N LEU A 187 -5.43 6.26 30.31
CA LEU A 187 -4.86 6.55 28.98
C LEU A 187 -4.91 8.02 28.59
N GLY A 188 -5.77 8.80 29.26
CA GLY A 188 -6.17 10.14 28.84
C GLY A 188 -7.15 10.08 27.66
N GLY A 189 -8.26 10.78 27.78
CA GLY A 189 -9.35 10.80 26.80
C GLY A 189 -10.71 10.95 27.47
N GLU A 190 -11.77 10.95 26.67
CA GLU A 190 -13.14 11.04 27.18
C GLU A 190 -13.81 9.66 27.19
N PRO A 191 -14.47 9.25 28.28
CA PRO A 191 -15.27 8.04 28.29
C PRO A 191 -16.59 8.29 27.55
N VAL A 192 -16.88 7.48 26.53
CA VAL A 192 -18.11 7.55 25.74
C VAL A 192 -18.99 6.35 26.05
N ASP A 193 -20.21 6.62 26.52
CA ASP A 193 -21.29 5.65 26.62
C ASP A 193 -22.05 5.62 25.29
N ARG A 194 -21.78 4.63 24.43
CA ARG A 194 -22.42 4.55 23.11
C ARG A 194 -23.82 3.98 23.26
N ASP A 195 -23.95 2.89 24.00
CA ASP A 195 -25.20 2.22 24.36
C ASP A 195 -24.97 1.27 25.56
N PRO A 196 -26.03 0.71 26.17
CA PRO A 196 -25.89 -0.13 27.36
C PRO A 196 -24.98 -1.36 27.22
N ALA A 197 -24.68 -1.80 26.00
CA ALA A 197 -23.79 -2.93 25.72
C ALA A 197 -22.40 -2.51 25.20
N TRP A 198 -22.16 -1.20 25.01
CA TRP A 198 -20.93 -0.70 24.39
C TRP A 198 -20.49 0.66 24.92
N ALA A 199 -19.26 0.73 25.42
CA ALA A 199 -18.62 1.99 25.80
C ALA A 199 -17.15 1.99 25.34
N TYR A 200 -16.52 3.16 25.24
CA TYR A 200 -15.11 3.25 24.82
C TYR A 200 -14.42 4.51 25.35
N VAL A 201 -13.10 4.51 25.33
CA VAL A 201 -12.28 5.70 25.55
C VAL A 201 -11.99 6.38 24.22
N ASP A 202 -12.42 7.64 24.07
CA ASP A 202 -12.09 8.46 22.92
C ASP A 202 -10.80 9.24 23.18
N ALA A 203 -9.70 8.78 22.59
CA ALA A 203 -8.38 9.38 22.71
C ALA A 203 -7.90 9.86 21.33
N PRO A 204 -7.69 11.17 21.11
CA PRO A 204 -7.26 11.69 19.83
C PRO A 204 -5.97 11.03 19.33
N ASN A 205 -5.94 10.63 18.06
CA ASN A 205 -4.79 10.05 17.35
C ASN A 205 -4.27 8.72 17.95
N ARG A 206 -5.12 7.96 18.65
CA ARG A 206 -4.80 6.62 19.15
C ARG A 206 -5.96 5.67 18.84
N PRO A 207 -5.70 4.36 18.70
CA PRO A 207 -6.78 3.37 18.65
C PRO A 207 -7.66 3.48 19.89
N ARG A 208 -8.97 3.28 19.73
CA ARG A 208 -9.89 3.24 20.87
C ARG A 208 -9.66 2.00 21.71
N LEU A 209 -9.84 2.13 23.01
CA LEU A 209 -10.06 0.99 23.89
C LEU A 209 -11.56 0.93 24.18
N ALA A 210 -12.22 -0.10 23.66
CA ALA A 210 -13.66 -0.31 23.73
C ALA A 210 -14.01 -1.49 24.64
N PHE A 211 -15.21 -1.44 25.20
CA PHE A 211 -15.73 -2.39 26.16
C PHE A 211 -17.08 -2.89 25.68
N GLN A 212 -17.18 -4.20 25.46
CA GLN A 212 -18.39 -4.87 24.99
C GLN A 212 -18.98 -5.69 26.14
N ARG A 213 -20.28 -5.51 26.41
CA ARG A 213 -20.98 -6.33 27.38
C ARG A 213 -21.15 -7.75 26.84
N VAL A 214 -20.72 -8.74 27.62
CA VAL A 214 -20.99 -10.16 27.38
C VAL A 214 -21.61 -10.81 28.63
N PRO A 215 -22.42 -11.87 28.49
CA PRO A 215 -23.02 -12.55 29.64
C PRO A 215 -22.04 -13.41 30.43
N GLU A 216 -20.94 -13.85 29.82
CA GLU A 216 -19.92 -14.65 30.47
C GLU A 216 -19.00 -13.79 31.35
N PRO A 217 -18.78 -14.15 32.63
CA PRO A 217 -17.76 -13.49 33.43
C PRO A 217 -16.36 -13.80 32.89
N LYS A 218 -15.37 -13.00 33.31
CA LYS A 218 -13.95 -13.30 33.06
C LYS A 218 -13.64 -14.75 33.44
N GLN A 219 -13.13 -15.53 32.48
CA GLN A 219 -12.78 -16.92 32.73
C GLN A 219 -11.54 -17.03 33.62
N PRO A 220 -11.42 -18.10 34.44
CA PRO A 220 -10.21 -18.35 35.22
C PRO A 220 -8.98 -18.48 34.31
N GLY A 221 -7.91 -17.75 34.67
CA GLY A 221 -6.66 -17.74 33.92
C GLY A 221 -6.32 -16.36 33.37
N ARG A 222 -5.16 -16.28 32.70
CA ARG A 222 -4.62 -15.02 32.19
C ARG A 222 -5.31 -14.56 30.91
N ASN A 223 -5.42 -13.24 30.75
CA ASN A 223 -5.75 -12.65 29.46
C ASN A 223 -4.77 -13.12 28.37
N ARG A 224 -5.31 -13.38 27.17
CA ARG A 224 -4.51 -13.78 25.99
C ARG A 224 -3.86 -12.59 25.27
N LEU A 225 -4.30 -11.39 25.60
CA LEU A 225 -3.77 -10.11 25.13
C LEU A 225 -3.34 -9.32 26.36
N HIS A 226 -2.19 -8.65 26.26
CA HIS A 226 -1.66 -7.83 27.32
C HIS A 226 -1.57 -6.39 26.86
N LEU A 227 -2.09 -5.47 27.68
CA LEU A 227 -2.02 -4.03 27.42
C LEU A 227 -0.88 -3.43 28.24
N ASP A 228 0.12 -2.88 27.55
CA ASP A 228 1.24 -2.18 28.19
C ASP A 228 0.99 -0.67 28.16
N VAL A 229 0.96 -0.07 29.34
CA VAL A 229 0.80 1.36 29.56
C VAL A 229 2.16 1.94 29.96
N LEU A 230 2.75 2.71 29.04
CA LEU A 230 4.02 3.37 29.29
C LEU A 230 3.86 4.49 30.33
N VAL A 231 4.67 4.42 31.38
CA VAL A 231 4.72 5.44 32.44
C VAL A 231 6.17 5.84 32.72
N THR A 232 6.35 7.01 33.32
CA THR A 232 7.69 7.48 33.73
C THR A 232 8.11 6.95 35.10
N ASP A 233 7.15 6.60 35.95
CA ASP A 233 7.38 6.11 37.32
C ASP A 233 6.32 5.04 37.66
N ILE A 234 6.74 3.77 37.63
CA ILE A 234 5.86 2.62 37.92
C ILE A 234 5.30 2.67 39.35
N PRO A 235 6.11 2.83 40.42
CA PRO A 235 5.59 2.98 41.78
C PRO A 235 4.53 4.07 41.92
N ALA A 236 4.82 5.29 41.48
CA ALA A 236 3.89 6.42 41.64
C ALA A 236 2.60 6.23 40.83
N ALA A 237 2.71 5.74 39.59
CA ALA A 237 1.54 5.43 38.77
C ALA A 237 0.71 4.29 39.35
N THR A 238 1.35 3.27 39.93
CA THR A 238 0.65 2.17 40.62
C THR A 238 -0.20 2.70 41.76
N GLU A 239 0.38 3.51 42.66
CA GLU A 239 -0.34 4.09 43.79
C GLU A 239 -1.51 4.96 43.32
N ALA A 240 -1.32 5.78 42.28
CA ALA A 240 -2.38 6.61 41.72
C ALA A 240 -3.53 5.78 41.10
N LEU A 241 -3.21 4.68 40.43
CA LEU A 241 -4.22 3.82 39.80
C LEU A 241 -4.98 2.96 40.80
N GLU A 242 -4.33 2.53 41.89
CA GLU A 242 -4.99 1.85 43.01
C GLU A 242 -6.09 2.73 43.63
N LEU A 243 -5.89 4.05 43.70
CA LEU A 243 -6.91 5.00 44.20
C LEU A 243 -8.18 5.09 43.34
N ILE A 244 -8.10 4.69 42.07
CA ILE A 244 -9.25 4.73 41.15
C ILE A 244 -9.82 3.35 40.82
N GLY A 245 -9.38 2.30 41.53
CA GLY A 245 -9.96 0.96 41.47
C GLY A 245 -9.09 -0.11 40.82
N ALA A 246 -7.84 0.17 40.47
CA ALA A 246 -6.92 -0.87 40.03
C ALA A 246 -6.48 -1.75 41.22
N ALA A 247 -6.21 -3.02 40.97
CA ALA A 247 -5.60 -3.92 41.97
C ALA A 247 -4.23 -4.40 41.50
N ARG A 248 -3.22 -4.34 42.36
CA ARG A 248 -1.87 -4.78 42.03
C ARG A 248 -1.73 -6.29 42.07
N GLU A 249 -1.05 -6.85 41.06
CA GLU A 249 -0.68 -8.27 41.04
C GLU A 249 0.85 -8.45 41.09
N GLY A 250 1.33 -9.15 42.11
CA GLY A 250 2.75 -9.46 42.25
C GLY A 250 3.62 -8.25 42.61
N LYS A 251 4.90 -8.33 42.25
CA LYS A 251 5.93 -7.30 42.50
C LYS A 251 6.41 -6.75 41.16
N ILE A 252 7.00 -5.55 41.19
CA ILE A 252 7.71 -4.97 40.05
C ILE A 252 8.79 -5.95 39.59
N VAL A 253 8.75 -6.31 38.32
CA VAL A 253 9.76 -7.13 37.66
C VAL A 253 10.69 -6.21 36.87
N ARG A 254 11.99 -6.46 36.94
CA ARG A 254 13.03 -5.66 36.27
C ARG A 254 13.96 -6.60 35.52
N ASP A 255 14.28 -6.24 34.28
CA ASP A 255 15.26 -6.95 33.45
C ASP A 255 16.12 -5.97 32.63
N ALA A 256 16.89 -6.50 31.67
CA ALA A 256 17.78 -5.69 30.84
C ALA A 256 17.04 -4.79 29.82
N LEU A 257 15.76 -5.04 29.57
CA LEU A 257 14.93 -4.31 28.60
C LEU A 257 14.00 -3.29 29.25
N GLY A 258 13.87 -3.31 30.58
CA GLY A 258 13.08 -2.33 31.31
C GLY A 258 12.52 -2.87 32.63
N ALA A 259 11.36 -2.34 33.02
CA ALA A 259 10.62 -2.81 34.18
C ALA A 259 9.12 -2.80 33.91
N PHE A 260 8.39 -3.68 34.60
CA PHE A 260 6.93 -3.69 34.55
C PHE A 260 6.28 -4.04 35.89
N GLN A 261 5.03 -3.61 36.07
CA GLN A 261 4.14 -4.00 37.17
C GLN A 261 2.77 -4.37 36.59
N ILE A 262 2.29 -5.56 36.92
CA ILE A 262 0.95 -6.02 36.54
C ILE A 262 -0.08 -5.38 37.48
N LEU A 263 -1.12 -4.80 36.89
CA LEU A 263 -2.33 -4.32 37.57
C LEU A 263 -3.55 -5.00 36.95
N LEU A 264 -4.63 -5.03 37.72
CA LEU A 264 -5.95 -5.48 37.33
C LEU A 264 -6.86 -4.26 37.25
N ASP A 265 -7.66 -4.15 36.19
CA ASP A 265 -8.76 -3.18 36.15
C ASP A 265 -9.91 -3.61 37.09
N PRO A 266 -10.97 -2.79 37.24
CA PRO A 266 -12.09 -3.11 38.14
C PRO A 266 -12.82 -4.42 37.85
N GLU A 267 -12.69 -5.00 36.65
CA GLU A 267 -13.26 -6.30 36.28
C GLU A 267 -12.22 -7.44 36.31
N GLY A 268 -11.00 -7.15 36.76
CA GLY A 268 -9.93 -8.12 36.91
C GLY A 268 -9.10 -8.34 35.65
N ASN A 269 -9.24 -7.52 34.60
CA ASN A 269 -8.41 -7.65 33.41
C ASN A 269 -6.98 -7.18 33.67
N GLU A 270 -6.01 -8.02 33.33
CA GLU A 270 -4.60 -7.70 33.49
C GLU A 270 -4.11 -6.67 32.47
N PHE A 271 -3.37 -5.66 32.95
CA PHE A 271 -2.57 -4.74 32.16
C PHE A 271 -1.25 -4.44 32.88
N CYS A 272 -0.22 -4.00 32.17
CA CYS A 272 1.05 -3.62 32.78
C CYS A 272 1.31 -2.13 32.71
N LEU A 273 1.87 -1.61 33.79
CA LEU A 273 2.67 -0.39 33.74
C LEU A 273 4.09 -0.77 33.32
N VAL A 274 4.63 -0.10 32.31
CA VAL A 274 5.97 -0.39 31.78
C VAL A 274 6.84 0.86 31.76
N THR A 275 8.14 0.65 31.93
CA THR A 275 9.20 1.64 31.69
C THR A 275 10.26 0.98 30.82
N GLY A 276 10.71 1.66 29.77
CA GLY A 276 11.76 1.22 28.86
C GLY A 276 12.31 2.39 28.07
#